data_AF-A0A4U7ELV9-F1
#
_entry.id   AF-A0A4U7ELV9-F1
#
_cell.length_a   1.000
_cell.length_b   1.000
_cell.length_c   1.000
_cell.angle_alpha   90.00
_cell.angle_beta   90.00
_cell.angle_gamma   90.00
#
_symmetry.space_group_name_H-M   'P 1'
#
loop_
_entity.id
_entity.type
_entity.pdbx_description
1 polymer ?
#
loop_
_entity_poly.entity_id
_entity_poly.type
_entity_poly.pdbx_seq_one_letter_code
_entity_poly.pdbx_strand_id
1 'polypeptide(L)'
;MSGVTEYERVDTIAERAACSVDGARNALTQLTEMGIATRRGNRPVEFRRNDSYFRWKRIETLADEHSLSALRERLNELIDEDDEFQDRFSVPDPNAVPSTRLADSDHTAVHESLESLSRWRTVRYDIELLQDAITRVERHQHGDDQGGISA
;
A
#
# COMPACT_ATOMS: atom_id res chain seq x y z
N MET A 1 -9.39 3.72 -0.52
CA MET A 1 -9.71 2.28 -0.51
C MET A 1 -9.99 1.87 0.94
N SER A 2 -11.26 1.90 1.35
CA SER A 2 -11.67 1.74 2.76
C SER A 2 -11.75 0.25 3.13
N GLY A 3 -10.90 -0.18 4.06
CA GLY A 3 -10.90 -1.51 4.64
C GLY A 3 -10.33 -1.43 6.04
N VAL A 4 -10.66 -2.39 6.89
CA VAL A 4 -10.23 -2.42 8.30
C VAL A 4 -8.78 -2.93 8.35
N THR A 5 -7.82 -2.01 8.52
CA THR A 5 -6.36 -2.31 8.51
C THR A 5 -5.85 -2.78 9.86
N GLU A 6 -6.47 -2.32 10.95
CA GLU A 6 -6.27 -2.85 12.29
C GLU A 6 -7.20 -4.03 12.56
N TYR A 7 -6.89 -4.83 13.57
CA TYR A 7 -7.79 -5.91 13.96
C TYR A 7 -9.01 -5.35 14.67
N GLU A 8 -10.18 -5.69 14.14
CA GLU A 8 -11.46 -5.28 14.70
C GLU A 8 -12.37 -6.48 14.90
N ARG A 9 -13.27 -6.37 15.87
CA ARG A 9 -14.26 -7.40 16.13
C ARG A 9 -15.37 -7.38 15.08
N VAL A 10 -15.99 -8.55 14.89
CA VAL A 10 -17.05 -8.73 13.88
C VAL A 10 -18.28 -7.86 14.08
N ASP A 11 -18.63 -7.52 15.33
CA ASP A 11 -19.72 -6.59 15.69
C ASP A 11 -19.42 -5.18 15.14
N THR A 12 -18.24 -4.66 15.42
CA THR A 12 -17.78 -3.35 14.92
C THR A 12 -17.71 -3.31 13.40
N ILE A 13 -17.23 -4.38 12.77
CA ILE A 13 -17.17 -4.47 11.31
C ILE A 13 -18.59 -4.51 10.71
N ALA A 14 -19.51 -5.27 11.31
CA ALA A 14 -20.90 -5.38 10.84
C ALA A 14 -21.64 -4.04 10.94
N GLU A 15 -21.46 -3.32 12.05
CA GLU A 15 -21.99 -1.96 12.24
C GLU A 15 -21.48 -1.01 11.16
N ARG A 16 -20.15 -0.98 10.93
CA ARG A 16 -19.53 -0.15 9.87
C ARG A 16 -20.02 -0.53 8.47
N ALA A 17 -20.28 -1.81 8.23
CA ALA A 17 -20.77 -2.33 6.96
C ALA A 17 -22.30 -2.26 6.80
N ALA A 18 -23.03 -1.75 7.81
CA ALA A 18 -24.49 -1.71 7.86
C ALA A 18 -25.14 -3.08 7.53
N CYS A 19 -24.59 -4.16 8.08
CA CYS A 19 -25.09 -5.52 7.87
C CYS A 19 -25.24 -6.31 9.19
N SER A 20 -25.82 -7.52 9.13
CA SER A 20 -25.94 -8.36 10.32
C SER A 20 -24.59 -8.94 10.74
N VAL A 21 -24.39 -9.14 12.06
CA VAL A 21 -23.17 -9.74 12.61
C VAL A 21 -22.89 -11.11 12.00
N ASP A 22 -23.92 -11.94 11.80
CA ASP A 22 -23.77 -13.25 11.18
C ASP A 22 -23.43 -13.17 9.69
N GLY A 23 -24.01 -12.19 8.97
CA GLY A 23 -23.66 -11.90 7.59
C GLY A 23 -22.20 -11.46 7.45
N ALA A 24 -21.76 -10.53 8.30
CA ALA A 24 -20.37 -10.10 8.38
C ALA A 24 -19.43 -11.27 8.70
N ARG A 25 -19.78 -12.13 9.66
CA ARG A 25 -18.97 -13.30 10.03
C ARG A 25 -18.79 -14.27 8.86
N ASN A 26 -19.86 -14.55 8.11
CA ASN A 26 -19.79 -15.41 6.94
C ASN A 26 -18.89 -14.80 5.86
N ALA A 27 -19.10 -13.53 5.52
CA ALA A 27 -18.27 -12.82 4.55
C ALA A 27 -16.79 -12.78 4.95
N LEU A 28 -16.48 -12.44 6.20
CA LEU A 28 -15.12 -12.38 6.73
C LEU A 28 -14.44 -13.76 6.77
N THR A 29 -15.21 -14.83 7.00
CA THR A 29 -14.68 -16.20 6.92
C THR A 29 -14.26 -16.54 5.50
N GLN A 30 -15.12 -16.29 4.52
CA GLN A 30 -14.79 -16.49 3.09
C GLN A 30 -13.60 -15.64 2.65
N LEU A 31 -13.53 -14.37 3.09
CA LEU A 31 -12.38 -13.51 2.81
C LEU A 31 -11.09 -14.03 3.44
N THR A 32 -11.16 -14.67 4.61
CA THR A 32 -10.00 -15.31 5.24
C THR A 32 -9.57 -16.56 4.48
N GLU A 33 -10.52 -17.35 3.99
CA GLU A 33 -10.24 -18.54 3.16
C GLU A 33 -9.58 -18.15 1.82
N MET A 34 -9.98 -17.02 1.23
CA MET A 34 -9.32 -16.47 0.04
C MET A 34 -7.98 -15.76 0.34
N GLY A 35 -7.56 -15.68 1.61
CA GLY A 35 -6.34 -14.96 2.02
C GLY A 35 -6.45 -13.43 1.96
N ILE A 36 -7.63 -12.87 1.67
CA ILE A 36 -7.90 -11.43 1.55
C ILE A 36 -8.01 -10.77 2.94
N ALA A 37 -8.46 -11.53 3.94
CA ALA A 37 -8.51 -11.12 5.34
C ALA A 37 -7.62 -12.02 6.21
N THR A 38 -7.22 -11.50 7.37
CA THR A 38 -6.55 -12.27 8.42
C THR A 38 -7.41 -12.23 9.66
N ARG A 39 -7.60 -13.38 10.30
CA ARG A 39 -8.26 -13.50 11.60
C ARG A 39 -7.26 -13.74 12.72
N ARG A 40 -7.55 -13.27 13.92
CA ARG A 40 -6.83 -13.64 15.15
C ARG A 40 -7.79 -13.80 16.33
N GLY A 41 -7.31 -14.43 17.39
CA GLY A 41 -8.10 -14.68 18.59
C GLY A 41 -9.14 -15.78 18.39
N ASN A 42 -9.71 -16.25 19.51
CA ASN A 42 -10.73 -17.29 19.51
C ASN A 42 -12.07 -16.78 20.07
N ARG A 43 -12.05 -15.88 21.06
CA ARG A 43 -13.23 -15.21 21.67
C ARG A 43 -12.81 -13.91 22.38
N PRO A 44 -13.15 -12.72 21.83
CA PRO A 44 -13.74 -12.50 20.51
C PRO A 44 -12.75 -12.82 19.38
N VAL A 45 -13.29 -13.20 18.21
CA VAL A 45 -12.50 -13.29 16.96
C VAL A 45 -12.41 -11.89 16.36
N GLU A 46 -11.22 -11.51 15.95
CA GLU A 46 -10.94 -10.24 15.31
C GLU A 46 -10.44 -10.45 13.88
N PHE A 47 -10.76 -9.52 13.00
CA PHE A 47 -10.42 -9.56 11.60
C PHE A 47 -9.74 -8.26 11.18
N ARG A 48 -8.81 -8.38 10.24
CA ARG A 48 -8.26 -7.26 9.48
C ARG A 48 -8.10 -7.63 8.02
N ARG A 49 -7.93 -6.63 7.17
CA ARG A 49 -7.49 -6.81 5.79
C ARG A 49 -6.08 -7.40 5.76
N ASN A 50 -5.82 -8.35 4.88
CA ASN A 50 -4.47 -8.83 4.62
C ASN A 50 -3.74 -7.87 3.69
N ASP A 51 -3.08 -6.85 4.24
CA ASP A 51 -2.38 -5.85 3.43
C ASP A 51 -1.26 -6.47 2.56
N SER A 52 -0.64 -7.55 3.00
CA SER A 52 0.37 -8.28 2.21
C SER A 52 -0.22 -8.88 0.94
N TYR A 53 -1.47 -9.38 0.99
CA TYR A 53 -2.18 -9.89 -0.19
C TYR A 53 -2.40 -8.79 -1.22
N PHE A 54 -2.88 -7.62 -0.78
CA PHE A 54 -3.13 -6.50 -1.69
C PHE A 54 -1.85 -5.89 -2.24
N ARG A 55 -0.78 -5.79 -1.44
CA ARG A 55 0.54 -5.36 -1.93
C ARG A 55 1.05 -6.32 -3.00
N TRP A 56 1.06 -7.63 -2.72
CA TRP A 56 1.45 -8.64 -3.70
C TRP A 56 0.60 -8.57 -4.97
N LYS A 57 -0.73 -8.47 -4.84
CA LYS A 57 -1.62 -8.40 -6.00
C LYS A 57 -1.34 -7.16 -6.84
N ARG A 58 -1.06 -6.03 -6.21
CA ARG A 58 -0.71 -4.79 -6.91
C ARG A 58 0.63 -4.91 -7.64
N ILE A 59 1.64 -5.52 -7.02
CA ILE A 59 2.94 -5.81 -7.66
C ILE A 59 2.74 -6.71 -8.87
N GLU A 60 1.94 -7.77 -8.73
CA GLU A 60 1.61 -8.69 -9.82
C GLU A 60 0.94 -7.96 -10.98
N THR A 61 -0.10 -7.17 -10.71
CA THR A 61 -0.77 -6.35 -11.73
C THR A 61 0.19 -5.40 -12.43
N LEU A 62 1.07 -4.70 -11.69
CA LEU A 62 2.05 -3.80 -12.29
C LEU A 62 3.04 -4.53 -13.20
N ALA A 63 3.50 -5.71 -12.78
CA ALA A 63 4.43 -6.53 -13.55
C ALA A 63 3.79 -7.11 -14.82
N ASP A 64 2.49 -7.42 -14.77
CA ASP A 64 1.77 -8.04 -15.90
C ASP A 64 1.28 -6.99 -16.92
N GLU A 65 0.89 -5.80 -16.47
CA GLU A 65 0.25 -4.78 -17.31
C GLU A 65 1.24 -3.75 -17.91
N HIS A 66 2.47 -3.66 -17.40
CA HIS A 66 3.45 -2.67 -17.83
C HIS A 66 4.77 -3.28 -18.26
N SER A 67 5.40 -2.68 -19.27
CA SER A 67 6.75 -3.07 -19.68
C SER A 67 7.78 -2.64 -18.64
N LEU A 68 8.92 -3.35 -18.59
CA LEU A 68 10.05 -3.00 -17.73
C LEU A 68 10.52 -1.54 -17.94
N SER A 69 10.50 -1.05 -19.18
CA SER A 69 10.88 0.34 -19.49
C SER A 69 9.89 1.35 -18.90
N ALA A 70 8.58 1.09 -19.03
CA ALA A 70 7.55 1.97 -18.48
C ALA A 70 7.58 2.01 -16.95
N LEU A 71 7.82 0.86 -16.30
CA LEU A 71 8.00 0.79 -14.85
C LEU A 71 9.21 1.59 -14.38
N ARG A 72 10.34 1.51 -15.10
CA ARG A 72 11.57 2.28 -14.77
C ARG A 72 11.41 3.78 -15.01
N GLU A 73 10.74 4.17 -16.09
CA GLU A 73 10.41 5.58 -16.36
C GLU A 73 9.55 6.15 -15.24
N ARG A 74 8.46 5.46 -14.88
CA ARG A 74 7.59 5.88 -13.78
C ARG A 74 8.31 5.92 -12.43
N LEU A 75 9.22 4.98 -12.18
CA LEU A 75 10.03 4.98 -10.96
C LEU A 75 10.92 6.23 -10.89
N ASN A 76 11.57 6.60 -11.98
CA ASN A 76 12.42 7.79 -12.02
C ASN A 76 11.59 9.08 -11.78
N GLU A 77 10.42 9.21 -12.41
CA GLU A 77 9.52 10.35 -12.17
C GLU A 77 9.15 10.51 -10.68
N LEU A 78 8.89 9.39 -9.99
CA LEU A 78 8.57 9.42 -8.57
C LEU A 78 9.78 9.71 -7.68
N ILE A 79 10.99 9.28 -8.09
CA ILE A 79 12.23 9.64 -7.39
C ILE A 79 12.49 11.14 -7.51
N ASP A 80 12.30 11.73 -8.70
CA ASP A 80 12.45 13.17 -8.89
C ASP A 80 11.43 13.94 -8.04
N GLU A 81 10.17 13.49 -8.01
CA GLU A 81 9.14 14.09 -7.14
C GLU A 81 9.46 13.95 -5.64
N ASP A 82 10.04 12.82 -5.24
CA ASP A 82 10.49 12.59 -3.87
C ASP A 82 11.61 13.56 -3.46
N ASP A 83 12.57 13.81 -4.36
CA ASP A 83 13.65 14.76 -4.15
C ASP A 83 13.10 16.21 -4.04
N GLU A 84 12.10 16.58 -4.85
CA GLU A 84 11.42 17.87 -4.71
C GLU A 84 10.76 18.05 -3.33
N PHE A 85 10.17 16.99 -2.77
CA PHE A 85 9.62 17.04 -1.41
C PHE A 85 10.71 17.12 -0.34
N GLN A 86 11.80 16.36 -0.48
CA GLN A 86 12.94 16.43 0.41
C GLN A 86 13.51 17.84 0.48
N ASP A 87 13.67 18.51 -0.67
CA ASP A 87 14.14 19.89 -0.76
C ASP A 87 13.16 20.86 -0.11
N ARG A 88 11.87 20.74 -0.44
CA ARG A 88 10.80 21.60 0.10
C ARG A 88 10.70 21.56 1.62
N PHE A 89 10.79 20.37 2.22
CA PHE A 89 10.71 20.21 3.68
C PHE A 89 12.07 20.19 4.37
N SER A 90 13.16 20.15 3.61
CA SER A 90 14.55 20.05 4.09
C SER A 90 14.74 18.90 5.09
N VAL A 91 14.09 17.77 4.84
CA VAL A 91 14.23 16.53 5.61
C VAL A 91 14.22 15.34 4.65
N PRO A 92 14.81 14.20 5.02
CA PRO A 92 14.87 13.04 4.12
C PRO A 92 13.57 12.21 4.08
N ASP A 93 12.71 12.34 5.10
CA ASP A 93 11.51 11.50 5.26
C ASP A 93 10.29 12.33 5.67
N PRO A 94 9.09 12.05 5.14
CA PRO A 94 7.87 12.78 5.49
C PRO A 94 7.51 12.73 6.99
N ASN A 95 7.93 11.70 7.72
CA ASN A 95 7.70 11.59 9.17
C ASN A 95 8.79 12.28 10.00
N ALA A 96 9.86 12.76 9.37
CA ALA A 96 10.87 13.59 10.02
C ALA A 96 10.47 15.08 10.08
N VAL A 97 9.37 15.49 9.44
CA VAL A 97 8.87 16.87 9.51
C VAL A 97 8.33 17.18 10.91
N PRO A 98 8.90 18.16 11.63
CA PRO A 98 8.46 18.48 12.99
C PRO A 98 7.02 19.02 13.03
N SER A 99 6.23 18.58 14.00
CA SER A 99 4.86 19.07 14.23
C SER A 99 4.80 20.56 14.57
N THR A 100 5.86 21.12 15.15
CA THR A 100 5.97 22.56 15.43
C THR A 100 5.95 23.41 14.17
N ARG A 101 6.60 22.94 13.09
CA ARG A 101 6.60 23.63 11.78
C ARG A 101 5.18 23.72 11.19
N LEU A 102 4.33 22.74 11.48
CA LEU A 102 2.92 22.74 11.08
C LEU A 102 2.08 23.67 11.99
N ALA A 103 2.41 23.77 13.28
CA ALA A 103 1.65 24.59 14.24
C ALA A 103 1.86 26.11 14.09
N ASP A 104 3.00 26.53 13.54
CA ASP A 104 3.34 27.96 13.33
C ASP A 104 2.67 28.59 12.10
N SER A 105 1.83 27.82 11.37
CA SER A 105 1.18 28.23 10.11
C SER A 105 -0.32 28.51 10.29
N ASP A 106 -0.89 29.39 9.47
CA ASP A 106 -2.35 29.58 9.41
C ASP A 106 -3.06 28.32 8.85
N HIS A 107 -4.35 28.15 9.14
CA HIS A 107 -5.13 26.93 8.88
C HIS A 107 -5.03 26.44 7.43
N THR A 108 -5.05 27.33 6.44
CA THR A 108 -4.89 26.97 5.02
C THR A 108 -3.50 26.40 4.73
N ALA A 109 -2.44 27.04 5.26
CA ALA A 109 -1.07 26.58 5.07
C ALA A 109 -0.79 25.25 5.79
N VAL A 110 -1.45 25.01 6.93
CA VAL A 110 -1.44 23.70 7.60
C VAL A 110 -2.05 22.63 6.71
N HIS A 111 -3.22 22.91 6.13
CA HIS A 111 -3.92 21.97 5.26
C HIS A 111 -3.07 21.59 4.04
N GLU A 112 -2.54 22.58 3.31
CA GLU A 112 -1.66 22.34 2.16
C GLU A 112 -0.40 21.54 2.54
N SER A 113 0.17 21.78 3.72
CA SER A 113 1.32 21.04 4.23
C SER A 113 0.97 19.59 4.53
N LEU A 114 -0.19 19.34 5.15
CA LEU A 114 -0.66 17.98 5.44
C LEU A 114 -0.99 17.21 4.15
N GLU A 115 -1.57 17.85 3.15
CA GLU A 115 -1.78 17.27 1.83
C GLU A 115 -0.45 16.91 1.16
N SER A 116 0.52 17.82 1.20
CA SER A 116 1.86 17.61 0.65
C SER A 116 2.58 16.45 1.34
N LEU A 117 2.51 16.35 2.67
CA LEU A 117 3.07 15.22 3.42
C LEU A 117 2.37 13.90 3.09
N SER A 118 1.05 13.94 2.88
CA SER A 118 0.27 12.74 2.50
C SER A 118 0.63 12.27 1.09
N ARG A 119 0.82 13.22 0.16
CA ARG A 119 1.32 12.95 -1.20
C ARG A 119 2.73 12.36 -1.14
N TRP A 120 3.64 12.96 -0.39
CA TRP A 120 5.01 12.48 -0.27
C TRP A 120 5.09 11.04 0.30
N ARG A 121 4.29 10.72 1.33
CA ARG A 121 4.16 9.33 1.83
C ARG A 121 3.67 8.38 0.75
N THR A 122 2.75 8.83 -0.11
CA THR A 122 2.23 8.01 -1.23
C THR A 122 3.31 7.80 -2.29
N VAL A 123 4.08 8.84 -2.64
CA VAL A 123 5.23 8.74 -3.56
C VAL A 123 6.23 7.70 -3.07
N ARG A 124 6.65 7.78 -1.80
CA ARG A 124 7.56 6.80 -1.18
C ARG A 124 7.02 5.37 -1.25
N TYR A 125 5.73 5.18 -0.96
CA TYR A 125 5.08 3.88 -1.06
C TYR A 125 5.03 3.34 -2.50
N ASP A 126 4.72 4.20 -3.48
CA ASP A 126 4.65 3.83 -4.90
C ASP A 126 6.04 3.50 -5.48
N ILE A 127 7.10 4.18 -5.02
CA ILE A 127 8.50 3.84 -5.34
C ILE A 127 8.82 2.40 -4.93
N GLU A 128 8.54 2.01 -3.68
CA GLU A 128 8.78 0.64 -3.20
C GLU A 128 8.02 -0.39 -4.04
N LEU A 129 6.76 -0.09 -4.35
CA LEU A 129 5.89 -0.95 -5.13
C LEU A 129 6.40 -1.16 -6.56
N LEU A 130 6.90 -0.12 -7.21
CA LEU A 130 7.50 -0.19 -8.55
C LEU A 130 8.82 -0.95 -8.54
N GLN A 131 9.67 -0.74 -7.52
CA GLN A 131 10.92 -1.50 -7.37
C GLN A 131 10.66 -3.00 -7.22
N ASP A 132 9.66 -3.37 -6.43
CA ASP A 132 9.23 -4.77 -6.29
C ASP A 132 8.69 -5.34 -7.61
N ALA A 133 7.90 -4.55 -8.36
CA ALA A 133 7.37 -4.95 -9.66
C ALA A 133 8.48 -5.16 -10.70
N ILE A 134 9.45 -4.25 -10.77
CA ILE A 134 10.65 -4.37 -11.62
C ILE A 134 11.42 -5.64 -11.29
N THR A 135 11.71 -5.87 -10.00
CA THR A 135 12.42 -7.06 -9.54
C THR A 135 11.69 -8.35 -9.94
N ARG A 136 10.35 -8.33 -9.89
CA ARG A 136 9.53 -9.46 -10.32
C ARG A 136 9.62 -9.71 -11.83
N VAL A 137 9.49 -8.66 -12.65
CA VAL A 137 9.59 -8.76 -14.12
C VAL A 137 10.97 -9.31 -14.52
N GLU A 138 12.03 -8.81 -13.90
CA GLU A 138 13.40 -9.28 -14.17
C GLU A 138 13.59 -10.75 -13.80
N ARG A 139 13.03 -11.22 -12.67
CA ARG A 139 13.07 -12.64 -12.29
C ARG A 139 12.33 -13.55 -13.26
N HIS A 140 11.20 -13.12 -13.80
CA HIS A 140 10.45 -13.89 -14.80
C HIS A 140 11.25 -14.04 -16.09
N GLN A 141 11.84 -12.95 -16.59
CA GLN A 141 12.70 -13.00 -17.80
C GLN A 141 13.89 -13.96 -17.62
N HIS A 142 14.56 -13.95 -16.46
CA HIS A 142 15.67 -14.87 -16.19
C HIS A 142 15.22 -16.34 -16.04
N GLY A 143 14.01 -16.58 -15.58
CA GLY A 143 13.43 -17.93 -15.46
C GLY A 143 13.09 -18.53 -16.83
N ASP A 144 12.56 -17.72 -17.74
CA ASP A 144 12.23 -18.12 -19.11
C ASP A 144 13.51 -18.45 -19.93
N ASP A 145 14.58 -17.67 -19.75
CA ASP A 145 15.87 -17.90 -20.42
C ASP A 145 16.56 -19.22 -19.99
N GLN A 146 16.37 -19.67 -18.75
CA GLN A 146 16.95 -20.94 -18.26
C GLN A 146 16.11 -22.17 -18.63
N GLY A 147 14.80 -22.00 -18.85
CA GLY A 147 13.90 -23.08 -19.30
C GLY A 147 14.09 -23.51 -20.76
N GLY A 148 14.71 -22.65 -21.58
CA GLY A 148 14.95 -22.90 -23.01
C GLY A 148 16.19 -23.73 -23.36
N ILE A 149 17.04 -24.10 -22.39
CA ILE A 149 18.34 -24.75 -22.64
C ILE A 149 18.30 -26.29 -22.43
N SER A 150 17.12 -26.88 -22.30
CA SER A 150 16.95 -28.34 -22.23
C SER A 150 16.14 -28.86 -23.41
N ALA A 151 16.81 -29.12 -24.54
CA ALA A 151 16.31 -29.93 -25.65
C ALA A 151 17.48 -30.67 -26.33
#